data_AF-A0A8J3CCW3-F1
#
_entry.id   AF-A0A8J3CCW3-F1
#
_cell.length_a   1.000
_cell.length_b   1.000
_cell.length_c   1.000
_cell.angle_alpha   90.00
_cell.angle_beta   90.00
_cell.angle_gamma   90.00
#
_symmetry.space_group_name_H-M   'P 1'
#
loop_
_entity.id
_entity.type
_entity.pdbx_description
1 polymer ?
#
loop_
_entity_poly.entity_id
_entity_poly.type
_entity_poly.pdbx_seq_one_letter_code
_entity_poly.pdbx_strand_id
1 'polypeptide(L)' 'MGQVTVTELDDLMVKLLVESGHREIDTIEIVPTSDRPDNHTRLVVQFANGSNVTIMVRQVVDNRGRTIPGDML' A
#
# COMPACT_ATOMS: atom_id res chain seq x y z
N MET A 1 20.81 -0.15 7.20
CA MET A 1 19.70 -0.19 6.23
C MET A 1 18.44 -0.11 7.05
N GLY A 2 17.64 0.96 6.90
CA GLY A 2 16.39 1.09 7.64
C GLY A 2 15.41 0.01 7.19
N GLN A 3 14.70 -0.60 8.13
CA GLN A 3 13.61 -1.52 7.83
C GLN A 3 12.42 -0.67 7.34
N VAL A 4 11.90 -0.98 6.15
CA VAL A 4 10.70 -0.30 5.62
C VAL A 4 9.48 -0.94 6.27
N THR A 5 8.67 -0.13 6.93
CA THR A 5 7.38 -0.55 7.49
C THR A 5 6.33 -0.64 6.36
N VAL A 6 5.25 -1.42 6.52
CA VAL A 6 4.21 -1.50 5.48
C VAL A 6 3.52 -0.15 5.28
N THR A 7 3.34 0.62 6.35
CA THR A 7 2.82 1.99 6.30
C THR A 7 3.73 2.91 5.47
N GLU A 8 5.06 2.80 5.63
CA GLU A 8 6.01 3.55 4.80
C GLU A 8 6.00 3.10 3.33
N LEU A 9 5.74 1.81 3.07
CA LEU A 9 5.58 1.29 1.71
C LEU A 9 4.28 1.81 1.06
N ASP A 10 3.18 1.88 1.81
CA ASP A 10 1.92 2.45 1.33
C ASP A 10 2.09 3.93 0.96
N ASP A 11 2.76 4.71 1.82
CA ASP A 11 3.11 6.11 1.54
C ASP A 11 4.00 6.25 0.30
N LEU A 12 4.96 5.33 0.10
CA LEU A 12 5.80 5.32 -1.09
C LEU A 12 4.98 5.01 -2.35
N MET A 13 4.08 4.03 -2.28
CA MET A 13 3.18 3.69 -3.39
C MET A 13 2.28 4.87 -3.76
N VAL A 14 1.73 5.57 -2.77
CA VAL A 14 0.93 6.79 -2.98
C VAL A 14 1.77 7.85 -3.70
N LYS A 15 2.97 8.14 -3.21
CA LYS A 15 3.88 9.12 -3.85
C LYS A 15 4.17 8.75 -5.29
N LEU A 16 4.53 7.49 -5.56
CA LEU A 16 4.82 7.03 -6.93
C LEU A 16 3.59 7.15 -7.84
N LEU A 17 2.41 6.79 -7.36
CA LEU A 17 1.17 6.89 -8.13
C LEU A 17 0.79 8.35 -8.41
N VAL A 18 0.96 9.25 -7.44
CA VAL A 18 0.74 10.70 -7.66
C VAL A 18 1.76 11.27 -8.64
N GLU A 19 3.06 10.99 -8.44
CA GLU A 19 4.15 11.50 -9.27
C GLU A 19 4.11 10.97 -10.71
N SER A 20 3.53 9.78 -10.91
CA SER A 20 3.36 9.21 -12.26
C SER A 20 2.53 10.09 -13.19
N GLY A 21 1.65 10.94 -12.65
CA GLY A 21 0.84 11.89 -13.42
C GLY A 21 -0.12 11.24 -14.41
N HIS A 22 -0.46 9.96 -14.21
CA HIS A 22 -1.41 9.21 -15.02
C HIS A 22 -2.80 9.88 -14.97
N ARG A 23 -3.24 10.46 -16.09
CA ARG A 23 -4.50 11.21 -16.19
C ARG A 23 -5.74 10.35 -15.94
N GLU A 24 -5.59 9.03 -16.07
CA GLU A 24 -6.62 8.07 -15.75
C GLU A 24 -6.88 7.96 -14.25
N ILE A 25 -5.93 8.33 -13.39
CA ILE A 25 -6.09 8.33 -11.94
C ILE A 25 -6.80 9.62 -11.53
N ASP A 26 -7.92 9.48 -10.82
CA ASP A 26 -8.71 10.60 -10.31
C ASP A 26 -8.38 10.84 -8.83
N THR A 27 -8.51 9.80 -8.00
CA THR A 27 -8.21 9.88 -6.56
C THR A 27 -7.45 8.65 -6.06
N ILE A 28 -6.71 8.85 -4.98
CA ILE A 28 -5.97 7.80 -4.26
C ILE A 28 -6.32 7.94 -2.78
N GLU A 29 -6.88 6.90 -2.18
CA GLU A 29 -7.30 6.86 -0.78
C GLU A 29 -6.57 5.75 -0.01
N ILE A 30 -6.03 6.10 1.14
CA ILE A 30 -5.46 5.17 2.10
C ILE A 30 -6.56 4.77 3.08
N VAL A 31 -6.98 3.51 3.04
CA VAL A 31 -8.07 2.96 3.87
C VAL A 31 -7.48 2.07 4.98
N PRO A 32 -7.61 2.46 6.26
CA PRO A 32 -7.20 1.62 7.38
C PRO A 32 -7.99 0.31 7.44
N THR A 33 -7.33 -0.80 7.75
CA THR A 33 -8.01 -2.07 8.06
C THR A 33 -8.31 -2.14 9.55
N SER A 34 -9.46 -1.59 9.97
CA SER A 34 -9.91 -1.51 11.36
C SER A 34 -9.92 -2.85 12.13
N ASP A 35 -10.03 -3.97 11.43
CA ASP A 35 -10.22 -5.30 12.04
C ASP A 35 -8.93 -6.15 11.98
N ARG A 36 -7.86 -5.59 11.40
CA ARG A 36 -6.53 -6.20 11.26
C ARG A 36 -5.49 -5.14 11.60
N PRO A 37 -5.13 -5.00 12.89
CA PRO A 37 -4.21 -3.97 13.37
C PRO A 37 -2.77 -4.18 12.88
N ASP A 38 -2.49 -5.33 12.26
CA ASP A 38 -1.17 -5.68 11.72
C ASP A 38 -0.95 -4.99 10.36
N ASN A 39 -0.80 -3.66 10.35
CA ASN A 39 -0.16 -2.83 9.31
C ASN A 39 -0.55 -3.01 7.81
N HIS A 40 -1.65 -3.65 7.46
CA HIS A 40 -2.07 -3.85 6.06
C HIS A 40 -3.01 -2.74 5.58
N THR A 41 -2.50 -1.55 5.29
CA THR A 41 -3.35 -0.50 4.71
C THR A 41 -3.79 -0.89 3.30
N ARG A 42 -5.04 -0.57 2.96
CA ARG A 42 -5.56 -0.76 1.61
C ARG A 42 -5.44 0.56 0.87
N LEU A 43 -4.76 0.54 -0.26
CA LEU A 43 -4.80 1.67 -1.17
C LEU A 43 -5.95 1.47 -2.15
N VAL A 44 -6.87 2.43 -2.21
CA VAL A 44 -7.94 2.48 -3.20
C VAL A 44 -7.55 3.53 -4.23
N VAL A 45 -7.41 3.10 -5.49
CA VAL A 45 -7.17 3.97 -6.64
C VAL A 45 -8.46 4.05 -7.43
N GLN A 46 -9.00 5.25 -7.55
CA GLN A 46 -10.16 5.53 -8.38
C GLN A 46 -9.71 6.09 -9.71
N PHE A 47 -10.27 5.54 -10.78
CA PHE A 47 -10.00 5.99 -12.14
C PHE A 47 -11.11 6.89 -12.67
N ALA A 48 -10.77 7.78 -13.60
CA ALA A 48 -11.69 8.72 -14.23
C ALA A 48 -12.86 8.03 -14.99
N ASN A 49 -12.73 6.74 -15.33
CA ASN A 49 -13.80 5.95 -15.93
C ASN A 49 -14.81 5.38 -14.89
N GLY A 50 -14.64 5.71 -13.60
CA GLY A 50 -15.50 5.26 -12.50
C GLY A 50 -15.13 3.88 -11.94
N SER A 51 -14.09 3.23 -12.46
CA SER A 51 -13.58 1.97 -11.90
C SER A 51 -12.65 2.21 -10.72
N ASN A 52 -12.54 1.21 -9.84
CA ASN A 52 -11.65 1.25 -8.68
C ASN A 52 -10.72 0.04 -8.69
N VAL A 53 -9.47 0.23 -8.27
CA VAL A 53 -8.52 -0.84 -7.95
C VAL A 53 -8.15 -0.76 -6.48
N THR A 54 -8.11 -1.90 -5.81
CA THR A 54 -7.60 -2.01 -4.43
C THR A 54 -6.24 -2.69 -4.46
N ILE A 55 -5.23 -2.01 -3.90
CA ILE A 55 -3.88 -2.53 -3.71
C ILE A 55 -3.70 -2.81 -2.23
N MET A 56 -3.20 -4.00 -1.89
CA MET A 56 -2.99 -4.40 -0.51
C MET A 56 -1.76 -5.30 -0.45
N VAL A 57 -0.82 -4.96 0.43
CA VAL A 57 0.33 -5.82 0.74
C VAL A 57 -0.17 -6.96 1.60
N ARG A 58 -0.10 -8.21 1.10
CA ARG A 58 -0.57 -9.39 1.85
C ARG A 58 0.51 -10.08 2.67
N GLN A 59 1.77 -9.90 2.29
CA GLN A 59 2.92 -10.58 2.88
C GLN A 59 4.18 -9.78 2.59
N VAL A 60 5.01 -9.57 3.59
CA VAL A 60 6.38 -9.08 3.43
C VAL A 60 7.34 -10.24 3.73
N VAL A 61 8.33 -10.43 2.88
CA VAL A 61 9.36 -11.45 3.07
C VAL A 61 10.74 -10.81 3.18
N ASP A 62 11.61 -11.37 4.01
CA ASP A 62 13.01 -10.97 4.05
C ASP A 62 13.78 -11.48 2.82
N ASN A 63 15.03 -11.04 2.69
CA ASN A 63 15.95 -11.48 1.63
C ASN A 63 16.34 -12.98 1.72
N ARG A 64 15.89 -13.69 2.76
CA ARG A 64 16.04 -15.14 2.93
C ARG A 64 14.72 -15.89 2.69
N GLY A 65 13.67 -15.20 2.23
CA GLY A 65 12.36 -15.78 1.91
C GLY A 65 11.47 -16.05 3.12
N ARG A 66 11.78 -15.49 4.29
CA ARG A 66 10.99 -15.68 5.51
C ARG A 66 9.93 -14.60 5.60
N THR A 67 8.69 -14.98 5.88
CA THR A 67 7.63 -14.02 6.18
C THR A 67 8.02 -13.19 7.40
N ILE A 68 7.98 -11.87 7.25
CA ILE A 68 8.14 -10.94 8.36
C ILE A 68 6.76 -10.81 9.04
N PRO A 69 6.65 -11.11 10.35
CA PRO A 69 5.42 -10.90 11.10
C PRO A 69 4.95 -9.44 11.02
N GLY A 70 3.63 -9.22 10.98
CA GLY A 70 3.06 -7.87 10.80
C GLY A 70 3.36 -6.91 11.95
N ASP A 71 3.58 -7.42 13.16
CA ASP A 71 4.01 -6.68 14.36
C ASP A 71 5.50 -6.32 14.35
N MET A 72 6.29 -6.91 13.44
CA MET A 72 7.70 -6.61 13.24
C MET A 72 7.96 -5.61 12.12
N LEU A 73 6.91 -5.21 11.38
CA LEU A 73 6.94 -4.20 10.32
C LEU A 73 6.66 -2.83 10.92
#